data_AF-A0A963EPN9-F1
#
_entry.id   AF-A0A963EPN9-F1
#
_cell.length_a   1.000
_cell.length_b   1.000
_cell.length_c   1.000
_cell.angle_alpha   90.00
_cell.angle_beta   90.00
_cell.angle_gamma   90.00
#
_symmetry.space_group_name_H-M   'P 1'
#
loop_
_entity.id
_entity.type
_entity.pdbx_description
1 polymer ?
#
loop_
_entity_poly.entity_id
_entity_poly.type
_entity_poly.pdbx_seq_one_letter_code
_entity_poly.pdbx_strand_id
1 'polypeptide(L)'
;NGNTPHIDVDAGVEGVTVPAEHIKDGKIILNISHSAAHNLKLSNDAVSFRARFSGVPFDVWVPVSSVLGIYAKETAQGMIFSQGADQPEPRDPQQKEPPRSGRSHLKVVK
;
A
#
# COMPACT_ATOMS: atom_id res chain seq x y z
N ASN A 1 -14.12 -4.76 11.59
CA ASN A 1 -14.57 -3.57 10.85
C ASN A 1 -15.37 -3.90 9.58
N GLY A 2 -15.30 -5.12 9.02
CA GLY A 2 -16.29 -5.58 8.01
C GLY A 2 -16.15 -4.96 6.60
N ASN A 3 -15.07 -4.22 6.35
CA ASN A 3 -14.81 -3.57 5.08
C ASN A 3 -14.11 -4.50 4.08
N THR A 4 -14.18 -4.17 2.80
CA THR A 4 -13.53 -4.92 1.72
C THR A 4 -12.23 -4.24 1.27
N PRO A 5 -11.05 -4.76 1.66
CA PRO A 5 -9.77 -4.14 1.30
C PRO A 5 -9.48 -4.27 -0.19
N HIS A 6 -9.17 -3.14 -0.82
CA HIS A 6 -8.70 -3.04 -2.20
C HIS A 6 -7.34 -2.36 -2.24
N ILE A 7 -6.46 -2.84 -3.11
CA ILE A 7 -5.19 -2.19 -3.43
C ILE A 7 -5.25 -1.56 -4.83
N ASP A 8 -4.67 -0.37 -4.97
CA ASP A 8 -4.40 0.26 -6.27
C ASP A 8 -2.97 -0.07 -6.69
N VAL A 9 -2.80 -0.54 -7.92
CA VAL A 9 -1.53 -1.09 -8.42
C VAL A 9 -1.20 -0.44 -9.76
N ASP A 10 0.03 0.05 -9.89
CA ASP A 10 0.61 0.47 -11.16
C ASP A 10 1.02 -0.76 -11.98
N ALA A 11 0.30 -1.03 -13.06
CA ALA A 11 0.54 -2.18 -13.91
C ALA A 11 1.69 -1.98 -14.91
N GLY A 12 2.27 -0.78 -14.98
CA GLY A 12 3.44 -0.48 -15.79
C GLY A 12 4.77 -0.86 -15.13
N VAL A 13 4.77 -1.17 -13.83
CA VAL A 13 5.98 -1.58 -13.10
C VAL A 13 6.41 -3.00 -13.49
N GLU A 14 7.71 -3.17 -13.70
CA GLU A 14 8.29 -4.47 -14.04
C GLU A 14 7.95 -5.55 -12.98
N GLY A 15 7.62 -6.75 -13.44
CA GLY A 15 7.30 -7.88 -12.59
C GLY A 15 5.83 -7.97 -12.17
N VAL A 16 5.00 -6.95 -12.43
CA VAL A 16 3.55 -7.05 -12.20
C VAL A 16 2.95 -8.09 -13.15
N THR A 17 2.29 -9.10 -12.57
CA THR A 17 1.58 -10.15 -13.29
C THR A 17 0.10 -10.13 -12.89
N VAL A 18 -0.71 -9.58 -13.77
CA VAL A 18 -2.17 -9.44 -13.64
C VAL A 18 -2.83 -9.65 -15.01
N PRO A 19 -4.15 -9.93 -15.07
CA PRO A 19 -4.86 -10.02 -16.34
C PRO A 19 -4.91 -8.67 -17.06
N ALA A 20 -4.30 -8.59 -18.24
CA ALA A 20 -4.16 -7.33 -19.00
C ALA A 20 -5.52 -6.69 -19.36
N GLU A 21 -6.54 -7.51 -19.61
CA GLU A 21 -7.90 -7.04 -19.93
C GLU A 21 -8.59 -6.26 -18.79
N HIS A 22 -8.08 -6.37 -17.56
CA HIS A 22 -8.59 -5.67 -16.39
C HIS A 22 -7.81 -4.40 -16.05
N ILE A 23 -6.74 -4.09 -16.79
CA ILE A 23 -5.95 -2.86 -16.63
C ILE A 23 -6.72 -1.68 -17.25
N LYS A 24 -6.79 -0.57 -16.52
CA LYS A 24 -7.38 0.70 -16.98
C LYS A 24 -6.44 1.84 -16.63
N ASP A 25 -6.11 2.67 -17.60
CA ASP A 25 -5.22 3.83 -17.43
C ASP A 25 -3.87 3.47 -16.77
N GLY A 26 -3.31 2.31 -17.16
CA GLY A 26 -2.05 1.80 -16.61
C GLY A 26 -2.16 1.25 -15.18
N LYS A 27 -3.35 1.17 -14.61
CA LYS A 27 -3.59 0.72 -13.23
C LYS A 27 -4.54 -0.46 -13.18
N ILE A 28 -4.48 -1.19 -12.06
CA ILE A 28 -5.47 -2.20 -11.73
C ILE A 28 -5.82 -2.10 -10.24
N ILE A 29 -7.11 -2.21 -9.96
CA ILE A 29 -7.61 -2.28 -8.58
C ILE A 29 -7.89 -3.74 -8.26
N LEU A 30 -7.29 -4.24 -7.18
CA LEU A 30 -7.40 -5.63 -6.78
C LEU A 30 -8.08 -5.75 -5.42
N ASN A 31 -9.10 -6.61 -5.34
CA ASN A 31 -9.72 -6.98 -4.08
C ASN A 31 -8.87 -8.06 -3.39
N ILE A 32 -8.36 -7.74 -2.19
CA ILE A 32 -7.54 -8.66 -1.39
C ILE A 32 -8.29 -9.18 -0.14
N SER A 33 -9.62 -9.08 -0.12
CA SER A 33 -10.42 -9.68 0.93
C SER A 33 -10.27 -11.21 0.94
N HIS A 34 -10.48 -11.82 2.11
CA HIS A 34 -10.42 -13.27 2.25
C HIS A 34 -11.38 -14.03 1.31
N SER A 35 -12.49 -13.40 0.91
CA SER A 35 -13.47 -13.96 -0.03
C SER A 35 -13.06 -13.88 -1.50
N ALA A 36 -12.11 -13.01 -1.87
CA ALA A 36 -11.68 -12.78 -3.25
C ALA A 36 -10.27 -13.31 -3.55
N ALA A 37 -9.40 -13.30 -2.55
CA ALA A 37 -7.99 -13.68 -2.66
C ALA A 37 -7.73 -15.00 -1.91
N HIS A 38 -7.53 -16.07 -2.67
CA HIS A 38 -7.11 -17.36 -2.13
C HIS A 38 -5.60 -17.43 -1.98
N ASN A 39 -5.12 -18.00 -0.86
CA ASN A 39 -3.69 -18.12 -0.56
C ASN A 39 -2.95 -16.78 -0.61
N LEU A 40 -3.57 -15.74 -0.04
CA LEU A 40 -2.97 -14.41 0.03
C LEU A 40 -1.66 -14.44 0.83
N LYS A 41 -0.58 -14.01 0.18
CA LYS A 41 0.72 -13.78 0.80
C LYS A 41 1.08 -12.30 0.68
N LEU A 42 1.32 -11.69 1.82
CA LEU A 42 1.84 -10.34 1.95
C LEU A 42 3.28 -10.46 2.42
N SER A 43 4.22 -10.33 1.49
CA SER A 43 5.67 -10.37 1.76
C SER A 43 6.29 -9.00 1.51
N ASN A 44 7.55 -8.84 1.88
CA ASN A 44 8.29 -7.60 1.62
C ASN A 44 8.55 -7.38 0.13
N ASP A 45 8.58 -8.46 -0.65
CA ASP A 45 8.90 -8.39 -2.09
C ASP A 45 7.63 -8.21 -2.92
N ALA A 46 6.56 -8.94 -2.58
CA ALA A 46 5.32 -8.93 -3.34
C ALA A 46 4.07 -9.27 -2.52
N VAL A 47 2.95 -8.77 -3.03
CA VAL A 47 1.59 -9.27 -2.76
C VAL A 47 1.27 -10.34 -3.81
N SER A 48 0.96 -11.56 -3.38
CA SER A 48 0.58 -12.65 -4.28
C SER A 48 -0.63 -13.42 -3.77
N PHE A 49 -1.49 -13.83 -4.69
CA PHE A 49 -2.70 -14.60 -4.38
C PHE A 49 -3.29 -15.20 -5.66
N ARG A 50 -4.18 -16.18 -5.50
CA ARG A 50 -5.02 -16.68 -6.59
C ARG A 50 -6.40 -16.04 -6.50
N ALA A 51 -6.89 -15.51 -7.60
CA ALA A 51 -8.24 -14.94 -7.71
C ALA A 51 -8.92 -15.38 -9.00
N ARG A 52 -10.20 -15.00 -9.16
CA ARG A 52 -10.94 -15.23 -10.40
C ARG A 52 -11.27 -13.91 -11.07
N PHE A 53 -10.95 -13.80 -12.33
CA PHE A 53 -11.24 -12.67 -13.19
C PHE A 53 -12.21 -13.13 -14.27
N SER A 54 -13.41 -12.55 -14.31
CA SER A 54 -14.49 -13.02 -15.19
C SER A 54 -14.78 -14.53 -15.07
N GLY A 55 -14.59 -15.08 -13.86
CA GLY A 55 -14.75 -16.50 -13.58
C GLY A 55 -13.56 -17.37 -13.98
N VAL A 56 -12.49 -16.84 -14.55
CA VAL A 56 -11.26 -17.58 -14.90
C VAL A 56 -10.23 -17.45 -13.76
N PRO A 57 -9.66 -18.56 -13.23
CA PRO A 57 -8.65 -18.47 -12.19
C PRO A 57 -7.33 -17.88 -12.73
N PHE A 58 -6.70 -17.02 -11.94
CA PHE A 58 -5.44 -16.38 -12.27
C PHE A 58 -4.56 -16.26 -11.02
N ASP A 59 -3.26 -16.50 -11.19
CA ASP A 59 -2.25 -16.30 -10.14
C ASP A 59 -1.67 -14.88 -10.26
N VAL A 60 -2.00 -14.04 -9.28
CA VAL A 60 -1.60 -12.64 -9.23
C VAL A 60 -0.25 -12.51 -8.54
N TRP A 61 0.64 -11.71 -9.12
CA TRP A 61 1.91 -11.30 -8.52
C TRP A 61 2.10 -9.80 -8.68
N VAL A 62 2.25 -9.10 -7.56
CA VAL A 62 2.34 -7.64 -7.51
C VAL A 62 3.53 -7.25 -6.63
N PRO A 63 4.66 -6.80 -7.20
CA PRO A 63 5.77 -6.25 -6.43
C PRO A 63 5.30 -5.13 -5.49
N VAL A 64 5.82 -5.06 -4.26
CA VAL A 64 5.37 -4.05 -3.29
C VAL A 64 5.60 -2.62 -3.81
N SER A 65 6.66 -2.40 -4.58
CA SER A 65 6.96 -1.12 -5.23
C SER A 65 5.89 -0.63 -6.22
N SER A 66 5.04 -1.53 -6.72
CA SER A 66 3.94 -1.20 -7.63
C SER A 66 2.63 -0.86 -6.92
N VAL A 67 2.53 -1.08 -5.60
CA VAL A 67 1.31 -0.80 -4.82
C VAL A 67 1.25 0.68 -4.47
N LEU A 68 0.25 1.37 -5.00
CA LEU A 68 0.07 2.81 -4.85
C LEU A 68 -0.73 3.18 -3.61
N GLY A 69 -1.53 2.26 -3.10
CA GLY A 69 -2.34 2.50 -1.91
C GLY A 69 -3.23 1.33 -1.58
N ILE A 70 -3.84 1.40 -0.40
CA ILE A 70 -4.84 0.45 0.07
C ILE A 70 -6.01 1.23 0.68
N TYR A 71 -7.23 0.81 0.37
CA TYR A 71 -8.44 1.43 0.90
C TYR A 71 -9.58 0.42 1.09
N ALA A 72 -10.50 0.76 1.98
CA ALA A 72 -11.78 0.08 2.12
C ALA A 72 -12.73 0.51 1.00
N LYS A 73 -13.24 -0.45 0.22
CA LYS A 73 -14.18 -0.18 -0.90
C LYS A 73 -15.38 0.66 -0.49
N GLU A 74 -15.90 0.43 0.70
CA GLU A 74 -17.17 1.00 1.18
C GLU A 74 -17.02 2.43 1.66
N THR A 75 -15.91 2.76 2.32
CA THR A 75 -15.71 4.06 2.98
C THR A 75 -14.68 4.93 2.29
N ALA A 76 -13.95 4.39 1.30
CA ALA A 76 -12.74 4.98 0.72
C ALA A 76 -11.64 5.33 1.75
N GLN A 77 -11.79 4.88 3.00
CA GLN A 77 -10.79 5.10 4.03
C GLN A 77 -9.59 4.20 3.75
N GLY A 78 -8.39 4.79 3.79
CA GLY A 78 -7.18 4.07 3.43
C GLY A 78 -5.94 4.94 3.57
N MET A 79 -4.86 4.48 2.94
CA MET A 79 -3.61 5.22 2.81
C MET A 79 -3.09 5.09 1.38
N ILE A 80 -2.50 6.18 0.89
CA ILE A 80 -1.73 6.21 -0.35
C ILE A 80 -0.27 6.06 0.01
N PHE A 81 0.44 5.19 -0.70
CA PHE A 81 1.87 5.03 -0.58
C PHE A 81 2.57 5.97 -1.56
N SER A 82 3.41 6.86 -1.04
CA SER A 82 4.30 7.67 -1.86
C SER A 82 5.47 6.81 -2.34
N GLN A 83 5.73 6.83 -3.65
CA GLN A 83 6.98 6.32 -4.19
C GLN A 83 8.12 7.17 -3.61
N GLY A 84 8.81 6.66 -2.58
CA GLY A 84 9.91 7.37 -1.91
C GLY A 84 9.77 7.56 -0.39
N ALA A 85 8.75 7.03 0.27
CA ALA A 85 8.72 7.02 1.74
C ALA A 85 9.63 5.90 2.27
N ASP A 86 10.91 6.26 2.48
CA ASP A 86 11.89 5.65 3.38
C ASP A 86 11.76 4.13 3.60
N GLN A 87 12.59 3.37 2.87
CA GLN A 87 13.24 2.27 3.57
C GLN A 87 13.99 2.93 4.74
N PRO A 88 13.67 2.64 6.01
CA PRO A 88 14.47 3.17 7.09
C PRO A 88 15.88 2.61 6.87
N GLU A 89 16.81 3.45 6.42
CA GLU A 89 18.22 3.12 6.60
C GLU A 89 18.41 2.81 8.08
N PRO A 90 19.17 1.75 8.45
CA PRO A 90 19.48 1.48 9.84
C PRO A 90 20.06 2.76 10.45
N ARG A 91 19.29 3.46 11.28
CA ARG A 91 19.78 4.63 11.99
C ARG A 91 20.85 4.13 12.94
N ASP A 92 22.10 4.43 12.62
CA ASP A 92 23.22 4.22 13.52
C ASP A 92 22.92 4.99 14.83
N PRO A 93 22.98 4.39 16.04
CA PRO A 93 22.48 5.02 17.27
C PRO A 93 23.26 6.27 17.76
N GLN A 94 24.17 6.83 16.97
CA GLN A 94 25.18 7.78 17.45
C GLN A 94 25.00 9.24 17.04
N GLN A 95 23.88 9.66 16.44
CA GLN A 95 23.66 11.08 16.19
C GLN A 95 22.82 11.74 17.30
N LYS A 96 23.52 12.29 18.29
CA LYS A 96 22.95 13.17 19.33
C LYS A 96 22.39 14.44 18.68
N GLU A 97 21.08 14.68 18.80
CA GLU A 97 20.48 15.97 18.48
C GLU A 97 21.00 17.06 19.46
N PRO A 98 21.36 18.27 19.00
CA PRO A 98 21.63 19.39 19.90
C PRO A 98 20.33 19.92 20.53
N PRO A 99 20.35 20.41 21.78
CA PRO A 99 19.14 20.80 22.49
C PRO A 99 18.48 22.04 21.85
N ARG A 100 17.20 21.93 21.50
CA ARG A 100 16.37 23.06 21.06
C ARG A 100 16.12 24.01 22.24
N SER A 101 16.83 25.13 22.24
CA SER A 101 16.58 26.28 23.11
C SER A 101 15.37 27.09 22.60
N GLY A 102 14.40 27.37 23.48
CA GLY A 102 13.85 28.72 23.58
C GLY A 102 12.34 28.95 23.32
N ARG A 103 11.58 28.92 24.42
CA ARG A 103 10.43 29.81 24.79
C ARG A 103 9.05 29.64 24.11
N SER A 104 8.18 28.91 24.82
CA SER A 104 6.72 29.05 24.78
C SER A 104 6.29 30.44 25.30
N HIS A 105 5.42 31.13 24.56
CA HIS A 105 4.73 32.34 25.01
C HIS A 105 3.23 32.03 25.09
N LEU A 106 2.70 31.86 26.30
CA LEU A 106 1.26 31.92 26.54
C LEU A 106 1.03 32.98 27.62
N LYS A 107 0.27 34.02 27.27
CA LYS A 107 -0.19 35.04 28.23
C LYS A 107 -1.52 34.57 28.81
N VAL A 108 -1.58 34.43 30.12
CA VAL A 108 -2.85 34.30 30.85
C VAL A 108 -3.50 35.68 30.93
N VAL A 109 -4.77 35.77 30.53
CA VAL A 109 -5.62 36.97 30.69
C VAL A 109 -6.47 36.76 31.95
N LYS A 110 -6.59 37.80 32.77
CA LYS A 110 -7.45 37.85 33.96
C LYS A 110 -8.70 38.67 33.66
#